data_AF-A0A939ZC25-F1
#
_entry.id   AF-A0A939ZC25-F1
#
_cell.length_a   1.000
_cell.length_b   1.000
_cell.length_c   1.000
_cell.angle_alpha   90.00
_cell.angle_beta   90.00
_cell.angle_gamma   90.00
#
_symmetry.space_group_name_H-M   'P 1'
#
loop_
_entity.id
_entity.type
_entity.pdbx_description
1 polymer ?
#
loop_
_entity_poly.entity_id
_entity_poly.type
_entity_poly.pdbx_seq_one_letter_code
_entity_poly.pdbx_strand_id
1 'polypeptide(L)'
;MEYIDCRACEQHMNSFIENSLVGENLWQFLTHVEQCSECFEELEIRYLIAEAIGRLENGESINLRSELYRKIQMTKRAMYFHYFNEDVRRVLKIISLIIIVYELFGFVSMFFGIVV
;
A
#
# COMPACT_ATOMS: atom_id res chain seq x y z
N MET A 1 1.18 11.36 -4.77
CA MET A 1 0.74 9.99 -5.11
C MET A 1 0.45 9.98 -6.59
N GLU A 2 1.32 9.36 -7.37
CA GLU A 2 1.09 9.12 -8.79
C GLU A 2 0.22 7.87 -8.94
N TYR A 3 -0.80 7.95 -9.80
CA TYR A 3 -1.62 6.81 -10.19
C TYR A 3 -1.00 6.20 -11.45
N ILE A 4 -0.79 4.88 -11.46
CA ILE A 4 -0.18 4.18 -12.59
C ILE A 4 -1.22 3.88 -13.67
N ASP A 5 -0.78 3.80 -14.92
CA ASP A 5 -1.62 3.39 -16.05
C ASP A 5 -1.60 1.86 -16.27
N CYS A 6 -2.42 1.36 -17.19
CA CYS A 6 -2.50 -0.09 -17.47
C CYS A 6 -1.15 -0.67 -17.89
N ARG A 7 -0.35 0.09 -18.63
CA ARG A 7 0.98 -0.35 -19.08
C ARG A 7 1.96 -0.52 -17.92
N ALA A 8 2.03 0.46 -17.03
CA ALA A 8 2.86 0.35 -15.82
C ALA A 8 2.33 -0.75 -14.89
N CYS A 9 1.01 -0.91 -14.80
CA CYS A 9 0.38 -2.00 -14.06
C CYS A 9 0.82 -3.38 -14.60
N GLU A 10 0.81 -3.59 -15.91
CA GLU A 10 1.25 -4.84 -16.55
C GLU A 10 2.69 -5.22 -16.23
N GLN A 11 3.59 -4.23 -16.14
CA GLN A 11 5.00 -4.45 -15.79
C GLN A 11 5.18 -4.97 -14.36
N HIS A 12 4.23 -4.68 -13.47
CA HIS A 12 4.25 -5.10 -12.08
C HIS A 12 3.57 -6.45 -11.83
N MET A 13 2.81 -7.00 -12.78
CA MET A 13 2.04 -8.23 -12.60
C MET A 13 2.91 -9.44 -12.23
N ASN A 14 4.02 -9.66 -12.93
CA ASN A 14 4.90 -10.81 -12.65
C ASN A 14 5.56 -10.68 -11.28
N SER A 15 6.06 -9.48 -10.94
CA SER A 15 6.62 -9.20 -9.62
C SER A 15 5.59 -9.37 -8.50
N PHE A 16 4.32 -9.08 -8.76
CA PHE A 16 3.24 -9.35 -7.82
C PHE A 16 2.99 -10.85 -7.64
N ILE A 17 2.91 -11.62 -8.73
CA ILE A 17 2.72 -13.07 -8.71
C ILE A 17 3.85 -13.76 -7.91
N GLU A 18 5.09 -13.34 -8.13
CA GLU A 18 6.30 -13.84 -7.47
C GLU A 18 6.49 -13.34 -6.03
N ASN A 19 5.64 -12.43 -5.54
CA ASN A 19 5.75 -11.75 -4.24
C ASN A 19 7.02 -10.88 -4.07
N SER A 20 7.57 -10.34 -5.16
CA SER A 20 8.73 -9.44 -5.14
C SER A 20 8.35 -7.95 -5.20
N LEU A 21 7.09 -7.63 -5.48
CA LEU A 21 6.58 -6.25 -5.51
C LEU A 21 6.31 -5.72 -4.09
N VAL A 22 6.91 -4.57 -3.74
CA VAL A 22 6.85 -3.98 -2.39
C VAL A 22 6.71 -2.45 -2.42
N GLY A 23 6.41 -1.85 -1.26
CA GLY A 23 6.44 -0.40 -1.06
C GLY A 23 5.35 0.34 -1.83
N GLU A 24 5.67 1.54 -2.33
CA GLU A 24 4.73 2.39 -3.06
C GLU A 24 4.22 1.74 -4.36
N ASN A 25 5.08 1.02 -5.07
CA ASN A 25 4.71 0.34 -6.33
C ASN A 25 3.63 -0.72 -6.12
N LEU A 26 3.68 -1.45 -5.00
CA LEU A 26 2.64 -2.42 -4.65
C LEU A 26 1.29 -1.73 -4.38
N TRP A 27 1.31 -0.55 -3.76
CA TRP A 27 0.10 0.20 -3.44
C TRP A 27 -0.57 0.73 -4.70
N GLN A 28 0.24 1.36 -5.56
CA GLN A 28 -0.23 1.90 -6.84
C GLN A 28 -0.77 0.79 -7.74
N PHE A 29 -0.08 -0.36 -7.80
CA PHE A 29 -0.54 -1.55 -8.52
C PHE A 29 -1.89 -2.06 -8.02
N LEU A 30 -2.03 -2.30 -6.71
CA LEU A 30 -3.29 -2.80 -6.15
C LEU A 30 -4.44 -1.83 -6.38
N THR A 31 -4.19 -0.53 -6.19
CA THR A 31 -5.21 0.51 -6.40
C THR A 31 -5.69 0.54 -7.85
N HIS A 32 -4.79 0.39 -8.82
CA HIS A 32 -5.15 0.33 -10.23
C HIS A 32 -5.95 -0.93 -10.57
N VAL A 33 -5.47 -2.11 -10.17
CA VAL A 33 -6.10 -3.40 -10.45
C VAL A 33 -7.50 -3.51 -9.84
N GLU A 34 -7.76 -2.84 -8.72
CA GLU A 34 -9.10 -2.78 -8.13
C GLU A 34 -10.11 -1.97 -8.93
N GLN A 35 -9.63 -0.99 -9.68
CA GLN A 35 -10.47 -0.02 -10.38
C GLN A 35 -10.57 -0.34 -11.88
N CYS A 36 -9.64 -1.14 -12.41
CA CYS A 36 -9.56 -1.52 -13.81
C CYS A 36 -9.88 -3.01 -14.00
N SER A 37 -11.04 -3.31 -14.59
CA SER A 37 -11.48 -4.68 -14.84
C SER A 37 -10.58 -5.44 -15.81
N GLU A 38 -10.05 -4.76 -16.84
CA GLU A 38 -9.15 -5.39 -17.82
C GLU A 38 -7.83 -5.83 -17.18
N CYS A 39 -7.20 -4.96 -16.37
CA CYS A 39 -5.98 -5.31 -15.66
C CYS A 39 -6.22 -6.39 -14.60
N PHE A 40 -7.40 -6.42 -13.97
CA PHE A 40 -7.78 -7.50 -13.06
C PHE A 40 -7.92 -8.83 -13.77
N GLU A 41 -8.60 -8.87 -14.92
CA GLU A 41 -8.80 -10.09 -15.71
C GLU A 41 -7.46 -10.64 -16.23
N GLU A 42 -6.59 -9.77 -16.74
CA GLU A 42 -5.25 -10.15 -17.19
C GLU A 42 -4.40 -10.70 -16.02
N LEU A 43 -4.45 -10.04 -14.85
CA LEU A 43 -3.76 -10.52 -13.65
C LEU A 43 -4.30 -11.89 -13.19
N GLU A 44 -5.62 -12.07 -13.23
CA GLU A 44 -6.28 -13.33 -12.93
C GLU A 44 -5.78 -14.45 -13.85
N ILE A 45 -5.77 -14.21 -15.16
CA ILE A 45 -5.27 -15.18 -16.14
C ILE A 45 -3.80 -15.52 -15.89
N ARG A 46 -2.93 -14.52 -15.72
CA ARG A 46 -1.50 -14.75 -15.47
C ARG A 46 -1.24 -15.53 -14.19
N TYR A 47 -1.97 -15.23 -13.12
CA TYR A 47 -1.87 -15.97 -11.86
C TYR A 47 -2.33 -17.43 -12.03
N LEU A 48 -3.46 -17.64 -12.72
CA LEU A 48 -3.98 -18.98 -12.99
C LEU A 48 -3.00 -19.83 -13.78
N ILE A 49 -2.37 -19.26 -14.80
CA ILE A 49 -1.34 -19.94 -15.59
C ILE A 49 -0.13 -20.29 -14.73
N ALA A 50 0.40 -19.32 -13.98
CA ALA A 50 1.59 -19.50 -13.15
C ALA A 50 1.40 -20.64 -12.14
N GLU A 51 0.24 -20.69 -11.49
CA GLU A 51 -0.01 -21.70 -10.47
C GLU A 51 -0.55 -23.03 -11.03
N ALA A 52 -1.18 -23.04 -12.22
CA ALA A 52 -1.41 -24.28 -12.95
C ALA A 52 -0.08 -24.98 -13.26
N ILE A 53 0.95 -24.24 -13.70
CA ILE A 53 2.28 -24.78 -13.95
C ILE A 53 2.89 -25.30 -12.65
N GLY A 54 2.89 -24.48 -11.59
CA GLY A 54 3.45 -24.88 -10.29
C GLY A 54 2.75 -26.08 -9.64
N ARG A 55 1.45 -26.29 -9.90
CA ARG A 55 0.69 -27.43 -9.36
C ARG A 55 0.73 -28.66 -10.25
N LEU A 56 0.92 -28.54 -11.57
CA LEU A 56 1.20 -29.69 -12.44
C LEU A 56 2.52 -30.39 -12.05
N GLU A 57 3.48 -29.63 -11.55
CA GLU A 57 4.72 -30.18 -10.97
C GLU A 57 4.49 -30.89 -9.63
N ASN A 58 3.43 -30.53 -8.89
CA ASN A 58 3.19 -30.99 -7.50
C ASN A 58 1.94 -31.89 -7.32
N GLY A 59 1.12 -32.11 -8.36
CA GLY A 59 0.00 -33.06 -8.38
C GLY A 59 -1.27 -32.64 -7.61
N GLU A 60 -1.49 -31.35 -7.34
CA GLU A 60 -2.55 -30.87 -6.42
C GLU A 60 -3.76 -30.24 -7.13
N SER A 61 -4.97 -30.36 -6.54
CA SER A 61 -6.24 -29.92 -7.15
C SER A 61 -6.39 -28.39 -7.25
N ILE A 62 -7.09 -27.94 -8.30
CA ILE A 62 -7.21 -26.55 -8.76
C ILE A 62 -8.37 -25.81 -8.06
N ASN A 63 -8.09 -24.86 -7.17
CA ASN A 63 -9.08 -23.89 -6.66
C ASN A 63 -8.51 -22.46 -6.58
N LEU A 64 -7.75 -22.07 -7.61
CA LEU A 64 -6.86 -20.90 -7.62
C LEU A 64 -7.57 -19.54 -7.53
N ARG A 65 -8.80 -19.41 -8.07
CA ARG A 65 -9.53 -18.13 -8.09
C ARG A 65 -9.80 -17.60 -6.68
N SER A 66 -10.23 -18.52 -5.80
CA SER A 66 -10.50 -18.20 -4.40
C SER A 66 -9.22 -17.81 -3.64
N GLU A 67 -8.11 -18.45 -3.99
CA GLU A 67 -6.81 -18.24 -3.37
C GLU A 67 -6.19 -16.92 -3.77
N LEU A 68 -6.29 -16.55 -5.06
CA LEU A 68 -5.90 -15.23 -5.56
C LEU A 68 -6.68 -14.12 -4.86
N TYR A 69 -8.00 -14.25 -4.78
CA TYR A 69 -8.83 -13.24 -4.13
C TYR A 69 -8.46 -13.10 -2.65
N ARG A 70 -8.21 -14.22 -1.96
CA ARG A 70 -7.74 -14.23 -0.57
C ARG A 70 -6.38 -13.54 -0.44
N LYS A 71 -5.44 -13.81 -1.35
CA LYS A 71 -4.09 -13.21 -1.36
C LYS A 71 -4.17 -11.70 -1.56
N ILE A 72 -4.92 -11.23 -2.56
CA ILE A 72 -5.18 -9.81 -2.80
C ILE A 72 -5.75 -9.14 -1.53
N GLN A 73 -6.77 -9.74 -0.91
CA GLN A 73 -7.40 -9.20 0.31
C GLN A 73 -6.43 -9.16 1.51
N MET A 74 -5.59 -10.18 1.69
CA MET A 74 -4.59 -10.19 2.76
C MET A 74 -3.50 -9.13 2.54
N THR A 75 -2.99 -9.01 1.32
CA THR A 75 -1.97 -8.01 0.97
C THR A 75 -2.49 -6.58 1.17
N LYS A 76 -3.74 -6.30 0.76
CA LYS A 76 -4.38 -5.01 1.04
C LYS A 76 -4.45 -4.70 2.53
N ARG A 77 -4.93 -5.65 3.34
CA ARG A 77 -5.07 -5.44 4.80
C ARG A 77 -3.72 -5.18 5.47
N ALA A 78 -2.68 -5.92 5.11
CA ALA A 78 -1.34 -5.70 5.62
C ALA A 78 -0.82 -4.31 5.23
N MET A 79 -1.02 -3.91 3.96
CA MET A 79 -0.56 -2.63 3.44
C MET A 79 -1.26 -1.43 4.09
N TYR A 80 -2.60 -1.47 4.25
CA TYR A 80 -3.33 -0.43 4.94
C TYR A 80 -2.84 -0.23 6.38
N PHE A 81 -2.56 -1.31 7.11
CA PHE A 81 -2.02 -1.23 8.47
C PHE A 81 -0.61 -0.65 8.51
N HIS A 82 0.26 -1.05 7.60
CA HIS A 82 1.65 -0.58 7.57
C HIS A 82 1.77 0.89 7.15
N TYR A 83 1.04 1.33 6.11
CA TYR A 83 1.11 2.71 5.63
C TYR A 83 0.41 3.70 6.58
N PHE A 84 -0.76 3.32 7.12
CA PHE A 84 -1.46 4.14 8.11
C PHE A 84 -0.58 4.42 9.34
N ASN A 85 0.15 3.41 9.84
CA ASN A 85 0.99 3.57 11.02
C ASN A 85 2.19 4.51 10.81
N GLU A 86 2.81 4.52 9.64
CA GLU A 86 3.97 5.38 9.37
C GLU A 86 3.56 6.85 9.16
N ASP A 87 2.48 7.09 8.42
CA ASP A 87 1.99 8.44 8.18
C ASP A 87 1.40 9.08 9.44
N VAL A 88 0.63 8.30 10.21
CA VAL A 88 0.10 8.76 11.51
C VAL A 88 1.24 9.15 12.45
N ARG A 89 2.35 8.40 12.47
CA ARG A 89 3.52 8.72 13.30
C ARG A 89 4.18 10.03 12.89
N ARG A 90 4.27 10.34 11.60
CA ARG A 90 4.83 11.61 11.11
C ARG A 90 3.95 12.80 11.48
N VAL A 91 2.64 12.69 11.26
CA VAL A 91 1.67 13.74 11.58
C VAL A 91 1.66 14.07 13.08
N LEU A 92 1.65 13.04 13.93
CA LEU A 92 1.69 13.23 15.38
C LEU A 92 2.93 14.00 15.86
N LYS A 93 4.10 13.75 15.25
CA LYS A 93 5.34 14.49 15.58
C LYS A 93 5.23 15.97 15.19
N ILE A 94 4.65 16.28 14.03
CA ILE A 94 4.45 17.67 13.58
C ILE A 94 3.49 18.41 14.51
N ILE A 95 2.36 17.78 14.88
CA ILE A 95 1.39 18.35 15.82
C ILE A 95 2.05 18.65 17.17
N SER A 96 2.83 17.71 17.70
CA SER A 96 3.57 17.92 18.96
C SER A 96 4.55 19.10 18.89
N LEU A 97 5.27 19.26 17.77
CA LEU A 97 6.18 20.40 17.58
C LEU A 97 5.43 21.74 17.56
N ILE A 98 4.30 21.80 16.86
CA ILE A 98 3.46 23.00 16.78
C ILE A 98 2.97 23.43 18.16
N ILE A 99 2.50 22.47 18.97
CA ILE A 99 2.05 22.74 20.35
C ILE A 99 3.19 23.34 21.18
N ILE A 100 4.40 22.78 21.11
CA ILE A 100 5.57 23.29 21.83
C ILE A 100 5.89 24.73 21.41
N VAL A 101 5.79 25.05 20.11
CA VAL A 101 6.02 26.41 19.60
C VAL A 101 5.01 27.41 20.15
N TYR A 102 3.73 27.03 20.24
CA TYR A 102 2.70 27.90 20.82
C TYR A 102 2.91 28.18 22.30
N GLU A 103 3.26 27.15 23.08
CA GLU A 103 3.59 27.30 24.50
C GLU A 103 4.79 28.24 24.71
N LEU A 104 5.84 28.08 23.89
CA LEU A 104 7.01 28.96 23.95
C LEU A 104 6.68 30.40 23.54
N PHE A 105 5.87 30.59 22.50
CA PHE A 105 5.44 31.92 22.07
C PHE A 105 4.60 32.62 23.14
N GLY A 106 3.66 31.89 23.77
CA GLY A 106 2.88 32.36 24.90
C GLY A 106 3.77 32.79 26.07
N PHE A 107 4.73 31.94 26.44
CA PHE A 107 5.68 32.23 27.51
C PHE A 107 6.51 33.49 27.24
N VAL A 108 7.03 33.66 26.03
CA VAL A 108 7.79 34.86 25.63
C VAL A 108 6.92 36.11 25.71
N SER A 109 5.70 36.08 25.17
CA SER A 109 4.81 37.24 25.19
C SER A 109 4.43 37.68 26.61
N MET A 110 4.21 36.73 27.52
CA MET A 110 3.93 37.00 28.93
C MET A 110 5.14 37.59 29.65
N PHE A 111 6.34 37.06 29.40
CA PHE A 111 7.56 37.54 30.06
C PHE A 111 7.98 38.94 29.60
N PHE A 112 7.90 39.22 28.29
CA PHE A 112 8.22 40.55 27.75
C PHE A 112 7.13 41.58 28.03
N GLY A 113 5.85 41.18 28.06
CA GLY A 113 4.74 42.07 28.41
C GLY A 113 4.68 42.49 29.89
N ILE A 114 5.33 41.73 30.78
CA ILE A 114 5.49 42.08 32.20
C ILE A 114 6.71 43.00 32.44
N VAL A 115 7.67 43.05 31.49
CA VAL A 115 8.96 43.75 31.63
C VAL A 115 8.96 45.16 30.98
N VAL A 116 7.89 45.55 30.27
CA VAL A 116 7.66 46.89 29.72
C VAL A 116 6.61 47.62 30.54
#